data_AF-A0A2U3LQ19-F1
#
_entry.id   AF-A0A2U3LQ19-F1
#
_cell.length_a   1.000
_cell.length_b   1.000
_cell.length_c   1.000
_cell.angle_alpha   90.00
_cell.angle_beta   90.00
_cell.angle_gamma   90.00
#
_symmetry.space_group_name_H-M   'P 1'
#
loop_
_entity.id
_entity.type
_entity.pdbx_description
1 polymer ?
#
loop_
_entity_poly.entity_id
_entity_poly.type
_entity_poly.pdbx_seq_one_letter_code
_entity_poly.pdbx_strand_id
1 'polypeptide(L)'
;MAELWKVHIFREGNNRTIVTFICRYADSKGFVLDIELFEQNSAYVRSALVAASAVFKGLGDKSKPQYLVKIVKDALKRGETGIQEK
;
A
#
# COMPACT_ATOMS: atom_id res chain seq x y z
N MET A 1 4.32 0.90 -5.19
CA MET A 1 2.91 1.17 -4.80
C MET A 1 2.53 2.64 -5.06
N ALA A 2 3.18 3.64 -4.44
CA ALA A 2 2.85 5.06 -4.62
C ALA A 2 2.91 5.55 -6.09
N GLU A 3 3.95 5.19 -6.84
CA GLU A 3 4.06 5.61 -8.25
C GLU A 3 2.91 5.07 -9.12
N LEU A 4 2.47 3.83 -8.91
CA LEU A 4 1.31 3.28 -9.64
C LEU A 4 0.02 3.98 -9.24
N TRP A 5 -0.12 4.36 -7.96
CA TRP A 5 -1.28 5.11 -7.46
C TRP A 5 -1.37 6.52 -8.05
N LYS A 6 -0.23 7.22 -8.21
CA LYS A 6 -0.16 8.58 -8.76
C LYS A 6 -0.68 8.68 -10.20
N VAL A 7 -0.68 7.59 -10.95
CA VAL A 7 -1.24 7.57 -12.31
C VAL A 7 -2.74 7.89 -12.29
N HIS A 8 -3.46 7.57 -11.19
CA HIS A 8 -4.86 7.95 -10.97
C HIS A 8 -5.79 7.64 -12.17
N ILE A 9 -5.68 6.43 -12.71
CA ILE A 9 -6.34 6.02 -13.95
C ILE A 9 -7.88 5.99 -13.88
N PHE A 10 -8.46 5.85 -12.69
CA PHE A 10 -9.92 5.79 -12.50
C PHE A 10 -10.47 7.02 -11.81
N ARG A 11 -11.76 7.32 -12.04
CA ARG A 11 -12.49 8.37 -11.30
C ARG A 11 -12.62 8.03 -9.81
N GLU A 12 -12.88 6.76 -9.51
CA GLU A 12 -12.97 6.21 -8.16
C GLU A 12 -12.32 4.83 -8.10
N GLY A 13 -11.98 4.34 -6.91
CA GLY A 13 -11.45 2.99 -6.73
C GLY A 13 -9.94 2.82 -6.97
N ASN A 14 -9.18 3.91 -7.17
CA ASN A 14 -7.72 3.84 -7.29
C ASN A 14 -7.08 3.15 -6.08
N ASN A 15 -7.48 3.51 -4.85
CA ASN A 15 -6.91 2.91 -3.64
C ASN A 15 -7.12 1.40 -3.60
N ARG A 16 -8.37 0.94 -3.85
CA ARG A 16 -8.72 -0.48 -3.86
C ARG A 16 -7.93 -1.22 -4.92
N THR A 17 -7.87 -0.67 -6.14
CA THR A 17 -7.14 -1.30 -7.24
C THR A 17 -5.66 -1.47 -6.94
N ILE A 18 -5.02 -0.43 -6.38
CA ILE A 18 -3.59 -0.48 -6.03
C ILE A 18 -3.32 -1.48 -4.91
N VAL A 19 -4.16 -1.53 -3.88
CA VAL A 19 -4.04 -2.52 -2.79
C VAL A 19 -4.19 -3.93 -3.35
N THR A 20 -5.27 -4.21 -4.09
CA THR A 20 -5.51 -5.53 -4.70
C THR A 20 -4.38 -5.94 -5.63
N PHE A 21 -3.91 -5.04 -6.49
CA PHE A 21 -2.79 -5.32 -7.39
C PHE A 21 -1.52 -5.69 -6.62
N ILE A 22 -1.16 -4.93 -5.57
CA ILE A 22 0.04 -5.22 -4.78
C ILE A 22 -0.09 -6.55 -4.03
N CYS A 23 -1.25 -6.85 -3.45
CA CYS A 23 -1.50 -8.14 -2.80
C CYS A 23 -1.36 -9.31 -3.79
N ARG A 24 -1.94 -9.20 -4.99
CA ARG A 24 -1.83 -10.22 -6.04
C ARG A 24 -0.41 -10.33 -6.60
N TYR A 25 0.29 -9.21 -6.75
CA TYR A 25 1.68 -9.21 -7.19
C TYR A 25 2.59 -9.88 -6.15
N ALA A 26 2.44 -9.54 -4.86
CA ALA A 26 3.19 -10.16 -3.77
C ALA A 26 2.97 -11.68 -3.73
N ASP A 27 1.70 -12.10 -3.84
CA ASP A 27 1.30 -13.51 -3.87
C ASP A 27 1.95 -14.25 -5.05
N SER A 28 1.98 -13.64 -6.25
CA SER A 28 2.69 -14.19 -7.42
C SER A 28 4.22 -14.31 -7.23
N LYS A 29 4.77 -13.68 -6.20
CA LYS A 29 6.19 -13.73 -5.81
C LYS A 29 6.43 -14.60 -4.55
N GLY A 30 5.40 -15.27 -4.03
CA GLY A 30 5.50 -16.12 -2.84
C GLY A 30 5.39 -15.36 -1.52
N PHE A 31 4.96 -14.09 -1.53
CA PHE A 31 4.71 -13.32 -0.32
C PHE A 31 3.22 -13.17 -0.07
N VAL A 32 2.77 -13.53 1.13
CA VAL A 32 1.37 -13.34 1.53
C VAL A 32 1.24 -12.05 2.33
N LEU A 33 0.40 -11.13 1.83
CA LEU A 33 0.03 -9.91 2.54
C LEU A 33 -1.38 -10.08 3.12
N ASP A 34 -1.55 -9.72 4.40
CA ASP A 34 -2.87 -9.59 5.03
C ASP A 34 -3.64 -8.42 4.36
N ILE A 35 -4.60 -8.77 3.49
CA ILE A 35 -5.42 -7.79 2.78
C ILE A 35 -6.40 -7.08 3.70
N GLU A 36 -6.89 -7.74 4.75
CA GLU A 36 -7.87 -7.19 5.70
C GLU A 36 -7.26 -6.04 6.49
N LEU A 37 -5.95 -6.09 6.79
CA LEU A 37 -5.25 -4.98 7.42
C LEU A 37 -5.38 -3.67 6.61
N PHE A 38 -5.27 -3.74 5.28
CA PHE A 38 -5.42 -2.56 4.43
C PHE A 38 -6.87 -2.05 4.40
N GLU A 39 -7.85 -2.95 4.40
CA GLU A 39 -9.27 -2.62 4.39
C GLU A 39 -9.69 -1.92 5.69
N GLN A 40 -9.32 -2.51 6.83
CA GLN A 40 -9.59 -1.97 8.17
C GLN A 40 -8.90 -0.62 8.39
N ASN A 41 -7.78 -0.36 7.71
CA ASN A 41 -7.00 0.87 7.82
C ASN A 41 -7.06 1.74 6.55
N SER A 42 -8.15 1.69 5.80
CA SER A 42 -8.28 2.35 4.49
C SER A 42 -7.97 3.86 4.49
N ALA A 43 -8.37 4.60 5.54
CA ALA A 43 -8.04 6.02 5.70
C ALA A 43 -6.53 6.27 5.89
N TYR A 44 -5.86 5.39 6.65
CA TYR A 44 -4.42 5.40 6.82
C TYR A 44 -3.72 5.11 5.49
N VAL A 45 -4.16 4.07 4.77
CA VAL A 45 -3.58 3.69 3.46
C VAL A 45 -3.64 4.87 2.49
N ARG A 46 -4.80 5.54 2.38
CA ARG A 46 -4.95 6.74 1.54
C ARG A 46 -3.95 7.82 1.94
N SER A 47 -3.84 8.11 3.23
CA SER A 47 -2.94 9.16 3.73
C SER A 47 -1.47 8.80 3.53
N ALA A 48 -1.11 7.53 3.70
CA ALA A 48 0.22 7.01 3.47
C ALA A 48 0.61 7.07 1.98
N LEU A 49 -0.33 6.78 1.06
CA LEU A 49 -0.13 6.93 -0.38
C LEU A 49 0.12 8.40 -0.78
N VAL A 50 -0.69 9.33 -0.23
CA VAL A 50 -0.48 10.77 -0.42
C VAL A 50 0.89 11.19 0.12
N ALA A 51 1.21 10.78 1.36
CA ALA A 51 2.46 11.13 2.01
C ALA A 51 3.68 10.59 1.25
N ALA A 52 3.62 9.36 0.73
CA ALA A 52 4.67 8.78 -0.10
C ALA A 52 4.80 9.46 -1.47
N SER A 53 3.77 10.17 -1.93
CA SER A 53 3.72 10.80 -3.26
C SER A 53 4.05 12.30 -3.25
N ALA A 54 4.36 12.87 -2.07
CA ALA A 54 4.48 14.30 -1.84
C ALA A 54 5.80 14.91 -2.39
N VAL A 55 6.04 14.74 -3.69
CA VAL A 55 7.15 15.36 -4.44
C VAL A 55 6.58 16.48 -5.30
N PHE A 56 7.09 17.71 -5.09
CA PHE A 56 6.52 18.90 -5.70
C PHE A 56 7.56 19.69 -6.50
N LYS A 57 7.15 20.19 -7.66
CA LYS A 57 7.96 21.14 -8.43
C LYS A 57 8.07 22.45 -7.63
N GLY A 58 9.30 22.87 -7.32
CA GLY A 58 9.60 24.11 -6.60
C GLY A 58 9.70 24.00 -5.07
N LEU A 59 9.06 23.02 -4.44
CA LEU A 59 9.18 22.75 -2.99
C LEU A 59 10.09 21.56 -2.65
N GLY A 60 10.51 20.82 -3.67
CA GLY A 60 11.39 19.66 -3.53
C GLY A 60 10.65 18.40 -3.07
N ASP A 61 11.42 17.43 -2.58
CA ASP A 61 10.91 16.18 -2.03
C ASP A 61 10.45 16.37 -0.57
N LYS A 62 9.16 16.20 -0.33
CA LYS A 62 8.54 16.19 1.01
C LYS A 62 7.90 14.83 1.30
N SER A 63 8.24 13.81 0.52
CA SER A 63 7.67 12.48 0.66
C SER A 63 8.00 11.89 2.02
N LYS A 64 7.03 11.17 2.57
CA LYS A 64 7.15 10.41 3.82
C LYS A 64 6.79 8.95 3.55
N PRO A 65 7.60 8.21 2.79
CA PRO A 65 7.30 6.83 2.39
C PRO A 65 7.24 5.87 3.59
N GLN A 66 7.81 6.24 4.74
CA GLN A 66 7.83 5.40 5.94
C GLN A 66 6.43 4.95 6.40
N TYR A 67 5.38 5.75 6.19
CA TYR A 67 4.02 5.35 6.56
C TYR A 67 3.50 4.23 5.65
N LEU A 68 3.80 4.30 4.36
CA LEU A 68 3.42 3.27 3.39
C LEU A 68 4.24 1.99 3.62
N VAL A 69 5.54 2.13 3.88
CA VAL A 69 6.41 1.01 4.24
C VAL A 69 5.94 0.32 5.50
N LYS A 70 5.52 1.09 6.53
CA LYS A 70 5.02 0.54 7.80
C LYS A 70 3.83 -0.40 7.56
N ILE A 71 2.76 0.08 6.92
CA ILE A 71 1.56 -0.75 6.75
C ILE A 71 1.79 -1.96 5.84
N VAL A 72 2.69 -1.86 4.85
CA VAL A 72 3.07 -3.03 4.02
C VAL A 72 3.86 -4.05 4.84
N LYS A 73 4.79 -3.62 5.71
CA LYS A 73 5.52 -4.52 6.61
C LYS A 73 4.60 -5.18 7.63
N ASP A 74 3.67 -4.42 8.20
CA ASP A 74 2.67 -4.95 9.14
C ASP A 74 1.78 -5.98 8.45
N ALA A 75 1.37 -5.74 7.20
CA ALA A 75 0.59 -6.68 6.39
C ALA A 75 1.36 -7.95 6.06
N LEU A 76 2.66 -7.84 5.73
CA LEU A 76 3.52 -8.98 5.45
C LEU A 76 3.70 -9.86 6.70
N LYS A 77 4.01 -9.24 7.85
CA LYS A 77 4.18 -9.96 9.12
C LYS A 77 2.91 -10.73 9.52
N ARG A 78 1.73 -10.11 9.35
CA ARG A 78 0.45 -10.77 9.63
C ARG A 78 0.15 -11.90 8.64
N GLY A 79 0.44 -11.69 7.35
CA GLY A 79 0.29 -12.72 6.33
C GLY A 79 1.17 -13.95 6.56
N GLU A 80 2.41 -13.76 7.01
CA GLU A 80 3.32 -14.86 7.40
C GLU A 80 2.84 -15.62 8.63
N THR A 81 2.30 -14.92 9.64
CA THR A 81 1.80 -15.55 10.87
C THR A 81 0.55 -16.38 10.59
N GLY A 82 -0.35 -15.91 9.72
CA GLY A 82 -1.55 -16.64 9.30
C GLY A 82 -1.28 -17.91 8.46
N ILE A 83 -0.05 -18.10 7.95
CA ILE A 83 0.37 -19.35 7.31
C ILE A 83 0.75 -20.42 8.35
N GLN A 84 1.24 -20.02 9.54
CA GLN A 84 1.67 -20.96 10.59
C GLN A 84 0.51 -21.53 11.42
N GLU A 85 -0.66 -20.89 11.38
CA GLU A 85 -1.87 -21.33 12.08
C GLU A 85 -2.80 -22.23 11.23
N LYS A 86 -2.38 -22.60 10.02
CA LYS A 86 -3.08 -23.55 9.13
C LYS A 86 -2.27 -24.82 8.92
#